data_AF-A0A6B2RYV1-F1
#
_entry.id   AF-A0A6B2RYV1-F1
#
_cell.length_a   1.000
_cell.length_b   1.000
_cell.length_c   1.000
_cell.angle_alpha   90.00
_cell.angle_beta   90.00
_cell.angle_gamma   90.00
#
_symmetry.space_group_name_H-M   'P 1'
#
loop_
_entity.id
_entity.type
_entity.pdbx_description
1 polymer ?
#
loop_
_entity_poly.entity_id
_entity_poly.type
_entity_poly.pdbx_seq_one_letter_code
_entity_poly.pdbx_strand_id
1 'polypeptide(L)'
;MRRLATPARHALGSKAPLLERAAEPKRTAMLTAVMRHLEAKAIDEALDLFQVLMAARLLNTAKRGVKPLLPEPEPEPEPARTLQLHRERPGRRHPAAAA
;
A
#
# COMPACT_ATOMS: atom_id res chain seq x y z
N MET A 1 -31.23 12.66 10.30
CA MET A 1 -30.37 12.76 11.51
C MET A 1 -30.19 14.18 12.11
N ARG A 2 -30.85 15.25 11.62
CA ARG A 2 -30.53 16.64 12.02
C ARG A 2 -31.15 17.14 13.35
N ARG A 3 -32.08 16.39 13.97
CA ARG A 3 -32.81 16.81 15.19
C ARG A 3 -32.02 16.69 16.49
N LEU A 4 -30.97 15.88 16.53
CA LEU A 4 -30.17 15.64 17.76
C LEU A 4 -28.86 16.45 17.81
N ALA A 5 -28.50 17.16 16.74
CA ALA A 5 -27.24 17.89 16.67
C ALA A 5 -27.16 19.09 17.62
N THR A 6 -28.25 19.84 17.76
CA THR A 6 -28.31 21.02 18.63
C THR A 6 -28.26 20.67 20.12
N PRO A 7 -29.04 19.68 20.61
CA PRO A 7 -28.93 19.20 22.00
C PRO A 7 -27.55 18.61 22.33
N ALA A 8 -26.96 17.83 21.41
CA ALA A 8 -25.64 17.24 21.60
C ALA A 8 -24.54 18.30 21.76
N ARG A 9 -24.52 19.32 20.88
CA ARG A 9 -23.54 20.41 20.97
C ARG A 9 -23.67 21.21 22.26
N HIS A 10 -24.90 21.49 22.71
CA HIS A 10 -25.13 22.20 23.96
C HIS A 10 -24.71 21.37 25.19
N ALA A 11 -24.98 20.07 25.17
CA ALA A 11 -24.61 19.15 26.24
C ALA A 11 -23.09 18.91 26.33
N LEU A 12 -22.40 18.70 25.20
CA LEU A 12 -20.95 18.51 25.14
C LEU A 12 -20.15 19.74 25.61
N GLY A 13 -20.68 20.94 25.38
CA GLY A 13 -20.09 22.19 25.89
C GLY A 13 -20.47 22.53 27.34
N SER A 14 -21.36 21.76 27.97
CA SER A 14 -21.87 22.03 29.32
C SER A 14 -21.12 21.22 30.39
N LYS A 15 -21.02 21.75 31.61
CA LYS A 15 -20.44 21.03 32.75
C LYS A 15 -21.46 20.02 33.31
N ALA A 16 -21.00 18.88 33.81
CA ALA A 16 -21.86 17.82 34.38
C ALA A 16 -22.97 18.29 35.35
N PRO A 17 -22.74 19.26 36.26
CA PRO A 17 -23.79 19.77 37.15
C PRO A 17 -24.95 20.47 36.43
N LEU A 18 -24.71 21.00 35.22
CA LEU A 18 -25.71 21.71 34.44
C LEU A 18 -26.66 20.75 33.71
N LEU A 19 -26.15 19.58 33.32
CA LEU A 19 -26.94 18.46 32.81
C LEU A 19 -27.80 17.86 33.93
N GLU A 20 -27.20 17.66 35.10
CA GLU A 20 -27.89 17.14 36.28
C GLU A 20 -29.02 18.06 36.76
N ARG A 21 -28.90 19.38 36.59
CA ARG A 21 -29.97 20.31 36.97
C ARG A 21 -31.09 20.46 35.94
N ALA A 22 -30.96 19.87 34.74
CA ALA A 22 -31.99 19.94 33.72
C ALA A 22 -33.22 19.09 34.10
N ALA A 23 -34.42 19.56 33.76
CA ALA A 23 -35.64 18.77 33.92
C ALA A 23 -35.53 17.44 33.16
N GLU A 24 -36.07 16.37 33.75
CA GLU A 24 -35.88 14.99 33.27
C GLU A 24 -36.04 14.79 31.76
N PRO A 25 -37.13 15.22 31.08
CA PRO A 25 -37.26 15.02 29.64
C PRO A 25 -36.17 15.73 28.82
N LYS A 26 -35.71 16.90 29.29
CA LYS A 26 -34.60 17.64 28.65
C LYS A 26 -33.26 16.95 28.92
N ARG A 27 -33.06 16.45 30.15
CA ARG A 27 -31.86 15.71 30.53
C ARG A 27 -31.70 14.44 29.70
N THR A 28 -32.75 13.62 29.59
CA THR A 28 -32.76 12.41 28.77
C THR A 28 -32.45 12.73 27.31
N ALA A 29 -33.11 13.74 26.73
CA ALA A 29 -32.85 14.14 25.34
C ALA A 29 -31.40 14.60 25.12
N MET A 30 -30.82 15.35 26.06
CA MET A 30 -29.42 15.79 26.00
C MET A 30 -28.46 14.61 26.11
N LEU A 31 -28.66 13.70 27.07
CA LEU A 31 -27.81 12.52 27.24
C LEU A 31 -27.88 11.57 26.04
N THR A 32 -29.08 11.28 25.53
CA THR A 32 -29.24 10.46 24.32
C THR A 32 -28.57 11.12 23.11
N ALA A 33 -28.69 12.44 22.96
CA ALA A 33 -28.04 13.16 21.88
C ALA A 33 -26.51 13.11 21.98
N VAL A 34 -25.94 13.24 23.18
CA VAL A 34 -24.50 13.08 23.43
C VAL A 34 -24.02 11.68 23.10
N MET A 35 -24.71 10.65 23.62
CA MET A 35 -24.34 9.25 23.37
C MET A 35 -24.32 8.95 21.87
N ARG A 36 -25.36 9.35 21.14
CA ARG A 36 -25.42 9.15 19.68
C ARG A 36 -24.33 9.90 18.92
N HIS A 37 -23.93 11.07 19.40
CA HIS A 37 -22.82 11.82 18.80
C HIS A 37 -21.47 11.13 19.05
N LEU A 38 -21.22 10.68 20.29
CA LEU A 38 -19.99 9.98 20.64
C LEU A 38 -19.87 8.63 19.93
N GLU A 39 -20.96 7.88 19.80
CA GLU A 39 -21.00 6.65 19.01
C GLU A 39 -20.57 6.89 17.56
N ALA A 40 -21.15 7.89 16.89
CA ALA A 40 -20.79 8.20 15.51
C ALA A 40 -19.32 8.59 15.37
N LYS A 41 -18.83 9.46 16.27
CA LYS A 41 -17.43 9.88 16.27
C LYS A 41 -16.46 8.71 16.51
N ALA A 42 -16.78 7.82 17.45
CA ALA A 42 -15.96 6.65 17.72
C ALA A 42 -15.91 5.68 16.53
N ILE A 43 -17.02 5.55 15.78
CA ILE A 43 -17.05 4.77 14.54
C ILE A 43 -16.14 5.40 13.49
N ASP A 44 -16.23 6.72 13.27
CA ASP A 44 -15.38 7.42 12.30
C ASP A 44 -13.89 7.26 12.65
N GLU A 45 -13.51 7.47 13.92
CA GLU A 45 -12.13 7.28 14.38
C GLU A 45 -11.64 5.82 14.22
N ALA A 46 -12.52 4.84 14.44
CA ALA A 46 -12.19 3.43 14.22
C ALA A 46 -11.98 3.11 12.73
N LEU A 47 -12.76 3.72 11.84
CA LEU A 47 -12.59 3.57 10.39
C LEU A 47 -11.31 4.25 9.90
N ASP A 48 -10.94 5.39 10.45
CA ASP A 48 -9.65 6.04 10.15
C ASP A 48 -8.47 5.17 10.59
N LEU A 49 -8.52 4.61 11.80
CA LEU A 49 -7.50 3.67 12.28
C LEU A 49 -7.43 2.42 11.39
N PHE A 50 -8.58 1.86 11.01
CA PHE A 50 -8.63 0.70 10.12
C PHE A 50 -7.97 0.98 8.77
N GLN A 51 -8.20 2.16 8.18
CA GLN A 51 -7.54 2.56 6.93
C GLN A 51 -6.02 2.58 7.06
N VAL A 52 -5.49 3.14 8.14
CA VAL A 52 -4.04 3.16 8.41
C VAL A 52 -3.48 1.75 8.55
N LEU A 53 -4.16 0.88 9.31
CA LEU A 53 -3.75 -0.51 9.51
C LEU A 53 -3.79 -1.31 8.20
N MET A 54 -4.80 -1.08 7.37
CA MET A 54 -4.91 -1.71 6.06
C MET A 54 -3.79 -1.26 5.12
N ALA A 55 -3.49 0.04 5.07
CA ALA A 55 -2.37 0.56 4.30
C ALA A 55 -1.03 -0.06 4.75
N ALA A 56 -0.80 -0.15 6.06
CA ALA A 56 0.40 -0.79 6.61
C ALA A 56 0.48 -2.28 6.25
N ARG A 57 -0.64 -3.02 6.32
CA ARG A 57 -0.71 -4.43 5.92
C ARG A 57 -0.45 -4.61 4.43
N LEU A 58 -1.09 -3.80 3.58
CA LEU A 58 -0.90 -3.85 2.12
C LEU A 58 0.56 -3.56 1.75
N LEU A 59 1.19 -2.57 2.38
CA LEU A 59 2.61 -2.27 2.19
C LEU A 59 3.50 -3.45 2.60
N ASN A 60 3.23 -4.06 3.75
CA ASN A 60 3.98 -5.23 4.22
C ASN A 60 3.79 -6.44 3.30
N THR A 61 2.57 -6.66 2.77
CA THR A 61 2.32 -7.72 1.79
C THR A 61 3.07 -7.46 0.48
N ALA A 62 3.05 -6.23 -0.03
CA ALA A 62 3.77 -5.86 -1.25
C ALA A 62 5.28 -6.10 -1.11
N LYS A 63 5.88 -5.70 0.01
CA LYS A 63 7.30 -5.95 0.30
C LYS A 63 7.67 -7.43 0.30
N ARG A 64 6.74 -8.31 0.69
CA ARG A 64 6.96 -9.78 0.74
C ARG A 64 6.69 -10.46 -0.61
N GLY A 65 5.74 -9.92 -1.40
CA GLY A 65 5.31 -10.51 -2.66
C GLY A 65 6.14 -10.08 -3.88
N VAL A 66 6.85 -8.96 -3.78
CA VAL A 66 7.79 -8.53 -4.83
C VAL A 66 9.04 -9.40 -4.75
N LYS A 67 9.11 -10.42 -5.61
CA LYS A 67 10.40 -11.01 -5.98
C LYS A 67 11.18 -9.89 -6.67
N PRO A 68 12.40 -9.53 -6.20
CA PRO A 68 13.22 -8.59 -6.93
C PRO A 68 13.29 -9.11 -8.36
N LEU A 69 12.95 -8.26 -9.34
CA LEU A 69 13.33 -8.52 -10.72
C LEU A 69 14.85 -8.49 -10.68
N LEU A 70 15.46 -9.65 -10.43
CA LEU A 70 16.86 -9.86 -10.78
C LEU A 70 16.93 -9.42 -12.24
N PRO A 71 17.85 -8.49 -12.58
CA PRO A 71 18.07 -8.18 -13.98
C PRO A 71 18.20 -9.52 -14.71
N GLU A 72 17.43 -9.68 -15.79
CA GLU A 72 17.54 -10.85 -16.65
C GLU A 72 19.04 -11.08 -16.90
N PRO A 73 19.55 -12.31 -16.74
CA PRO A 73 20.97 -12.56 -16.96
C PRO A 73 21.32 -12.04 -18.35
N GLU A 74 22.25 -11.08 -18.40
CA GLU A 74 22.82 -10.56 -19.64
C GLU A 74 23.12 -11.75 -20.56
N PRO A 75 22.66 -11.76 -21.81
CA PRO A 75 22.92 -12.87 -22.71
C PRO A 75 24.43 -13.06 -22.81
N GLU A 76 24.92 -14.25 -22.44
CA GLU A 76 26.34 -14.54 -22.54
C GLU A 76 26.82 -14.29 -23.97
N PRO A 77 27.97 -13.60 -24.16
CA PRO A 77 28.46 -13.31 -25.48
C PRO A 77 28.74 -14.61 -26.23
N GLU A 78 28.07 -14.81 -27.38
CA GLU A 78 28.35 -15.96 -28.24
C GLU A 78 29.85 -16.04 -28.53
N PRO A 79 30.49 -17.23 -28.41
CA PRO A 79 31.90 -17.36 -28.70
C PRO A 79 32.12 -17.01 -30.17
N ALA A 80 32.92 -15.99 -30.41
CA ALA A 80 33.25 -15.44 -31.73
C ALA A 80 33.74 -16.55 -32.68
N ARG A 81 32.81 -17.16 -33.42
CA ARG A 81 33.08 -18.14 -34.49
C ARG A 81 33.78 -17.51 -35.71
N THR A 82 34.09 -16.22 -35.65
CA THR A 82 34.66 -15.42 -36.75
C THR A 82 36.17 -15.52 -36.91
N LEU A 83 36.91 -16.19 -36.01
CA LEU A 83 38.38 -16.29 -36.13
C LEU A 83 38.91 -17.67 -36.58
N GLN A 84 38.08 -18.71 -36.67
CA GLN A 84 38.53 -20.05 -37.07
C GLN A 84 38.44 -20.34 -38.59
N LEU A 85 37.70 -19.52 -39.36
CA LEU A 85 37.55 -19.73 -40.81
C LEU A 85 38.75 -19.30 -41.67
N HIS A 86 39.77 -18.64 -41.10
CA HIS A 86 40.95 -18.19 -41.84
C HIS A 86 42.22 -19.02 -41.63
N ARG A 87 42.23 -20.03 -40.77
CA ARG A 87 43.46 -20.81 -40.45
C ARG A 87 43.61 -22.13 -41.21
N GLU A 88 42.56 -22.62 -41.86
CA GLU A 88 42.58 -23.94 -42.51
C GLU A 88 42.39 -23.82 -44.03
N ARG A 89 43.50 -23.73 -44.77
CA ARG A 89 43.57 -24.19 -46.17
C ARG A 89 44.82 -25.04 -46.36
N PRO A 90 44.69 -26.38 -46.51
CA PRO A 90 45.82 -27.21 -46.87
C PRO A 90 46.02 -27.25 -48.40
N GLY A 91 47.25 -26.93 -48.81
CA GLY A 91 47.98 -27.55 -49.92
C GLY A 91 47.48 -27.41 -51.36
N ARG A 92 48.19 -26.61 -52.17
CA ARG A 92 48.58 -26.96 -53.55
C ARG A 92 49.90 -26.26 -53.92
N ARG A 93 51.02 -26.98 -53.92
CA ARG A 93 52.14 -26.71 -54.83
C ARG A 93 52.19 -27.86 -55.86
N HIS A 94 52.29 -27.44 -57.11
CA HIS A 94 52.14 -28.17 -58.36
C HIS A 94 53.33 -29.12 -58.67
N PRO A 95 53.23 -29.96 -59.72
CA PRO A 95 54.13 -31.08 -60.00
C PRO A 95 55.42 -30.67 -60.76
N ALA A 96 56.24 -31.70 -60.97
CA ALA A 96 57.62 -31.73 -61.48
C ALA A 96 57.88 -31.16 -62.90
N ALA A 97 59.12 -30.70 -63.13
CA ALA A 97 59.88 -30.72 -64.40
C ALA A 97 61.36 -30.43 -64.07
N ALA A 98 62.29 -31.39 -64.21
CA ALA A 98 63.09 -31.68 -65.42
C ALA A 98 64.25 -30.69 -65.67
N ALA A 99 65.47 -31.11 -65.31
CA ALA A 99 66.76 -30.95 -66.03
C ALA A 99 67.91 -31.37 -65.11
#